data_AF-A0A7D4A5W8-F1
#
_entry.id   AF-A0A7D4A5W8-F1
#
_cell.length_a   1.000
_cell.length_b   1.000
_cell.length_c   1.000
_cell.angle_alpha   90.00
_cell.angle_beta   90.00
_cell.angle_gamma   90.00
#
_symmetry.space_group_name_H-M   'P 1'
#
loop_
_entity.id
_entity.type
_entity.pdbx_description
1 polymer ?
#
loop_
_entity_poly.entity_id
_entity_poly.type
_entity_poly.pdbx_seq_one_letter_code
_entity_poly.pdbx_strand_id
1 'polypeptide(L)'
;MSARSAAADLLKEERPPHLVWHPGSGDVVQLVPVTRAALLLGLPAGREGRACVQIMVVGQSRVPFTGSLLIGVEAIVAWLDTWGVARRWPAGPPLPSPQSYHAERSRREWARGGHFGASQVPTAERPDPGGIDIRRITGPDTPVAPIPAPRAPLPEPPAAPLLLARPPRAHEPVRAEPADAPARPARTAPLPAAPSTPDHPPPQGDPVPVGSSALSN
;
A
#
# COMPACT_ATOMS: atom_id res chain seq x y z
N MET A 1 13.74 -3.87 -20.38
CA MET A 1 12.94 -4.97 -19.81
C MET A 1 11.68 -5.09 -20.66
N SER A 2 11.27 -6.29 -21.08
CA SER A 2 10.05 -6.49 -21.88
C SER A 2 8.87 -6.91 -20.99
N ALA A 3 7.64 -6.85 -21.52
CA ALA A 3 6.47 -7.37 -20.81
C ALA A 3 6.61 -8.86 -20.50
N ARG A 4 7.16 -9.66 -21.43
CA ARG A 4 7.36 -11.11 -21.24
C ARG A 4 8.40 -11.42 -20.17
N SER A 5 9.53 -10.69 -20.13
CA SER A 5 10.53 -10.92 -19.08
C SER A 5 9.98 -10.55 -17.70
N ALA A 6 9.31 -9.39 -17.58
CA ALA A 6 8.68 -8.97 -16.33
C ALA A 6 7.58 -9.95 -15.88
N ALA A 7 6.79 -10.49 -16.81
CA ALA A 7 5.80 -11.52 -16.53
C ALA A 7 6.43 -12.81 -16.00
N ALA A 8 7.54 -13.27 -16.60
CA ALA A 8 8.26 -14.45 -16.13
C ALA A 8 8.81 -14.25 -14.71
N ASP A 9 9.32 -13.07 -14.39
CA ASP A 9 9.84 -12.79 -13.04
C ASP A 9 8.71 -12.72 -12.00
N LEU A 10 7.57 -12.11 -12.33
CA LEU A 10 6.39 -12.08 -11.44
C LEU A 10 5.80 -13.47 -11.18
N LEU A 11 5.89 -14.39 -12.14
CA LEU A 11 5.52 -15.79 -11.93
C LEU A 11 6.47 -16.49 -10.96
N LYS A 12 7.78 -16.25 -11.07
CA LYS A 12 8.78 -16.80 -10.12
C LYS A 12 8.60 -16.23 -8.71
N GLU A 13 8.19 -14.97 -8.61
CA GLU A 13 7.88 -14.31 -7.33
C GLU A 13 6.50 -14.67 -6.77
N GLU A 14 5.74 -15.55 -7.42
CA GLU A 14 4.37 -15.93 -7.03
C GLU A 14 3.42 -14.74 -6.86
N ARG A 15 3.65 -13.67 -7.64
CA ARG A 15 2.88 -12.43 -7.58
C ARG A 15 2.26 -12.07 -8.94
N PRO A 16 1.56 -13.00 -9.61
CA PRO A 16 1.01 -12.72 -10.93
C PRO A 16 -0.08 -11.64 -10.85
N PRO A 17 0.04 -10.53 -11.62
CA PRO A 17 -1.08 -9.65 -11.95
C PRO A 17 -2.03 -10.30 -12.95
N HIS A 18 -3.08 -9.59 -13.35
CA HIS A 18 -3.89 -10.00 -14.50
C HIS A 18 -3.12 -9.75 -15.80
N LEU A 19 -2.56 -8.54 -15.94
CA LEU A 19 -1.82 -8.12 -17.11
C LEU A 19 -0.43 -7.58 -16.72
N VAL A 20 0.53 -7.80 -17.60
CA VAL A 20 1.79 -7.05 -17.68
C VAL A 20 1.79 -6.29 -19.00
N TRP A 21 2.02 -4.99 -18.96
CA TRP A 21 1.97 -4.12 -20.13
C TRP A 21 3.27 -3.30 -20.26
N HIS A 22 3.83 -3.23 -21.46
CA HIS A 22 4.95 -2.35 -21.79
C HIS A 22 4.46 -1.14 -22.61
N PRO A 23 4.44 0.08 -22.04
CA PRO A 23 3.77 1.25 -22.61
C PRO A 23 4.48 1.83 -23.86
N GLY A 24 5.76 1.49 -24.05
CA GLY A 24 6.53 1.93 -25.21
C GLY A 24 6.42 1.03 -26.44
N SER A 25 6.09 -0.26 -26.26
CA SER A 25 5.96 -1.22 -27.38
C SER A 25 4.51 -1.64 -27.61
N GLY A 26 3.65 -1.52 -26.60
CA GLY A 26 2.28 -2.02 -26.63
C GLY A 26 2.15 -3.49 -26.27
N ASP A 27 3.25 -4.17 -25.94
CA ASP A 27 3.20 -5.59 -25.57
C ASP A 27 2.37 -5.77 -24.29
N VAL A 28 1.41 -6.70 -24.35
CA VAL A 28 0.59 -7.12 -23.22
C VAL A 28 0.76 -8.62 -23.03
N VAL A 29 0.98 -9.04 -21.79
CA VAL A 29 0.99 -10.45 -21.38
C VAL A 29 -0.08 -10.65 -20.33
N GLN A 30 -1.03 -11.55 -20.59
CA GLN A 30 -2.03 -11.95 -19.61
C GLN A 30 -1.53 -13.14 -18.80
N LEU A 31 -1.57 -13.03 -17.47
CA LEU A 31 -1.14 -14.08 -16.55
C LEU A 31 -2.31 -14.72 -15.79
N VAL A 32 -3.34 -13.93 -15.45
CA VAL A 32 -4.51 -14.39 -14.71
C VAL A 32 -5.79 -13.88 -15.41
N PRO A 33 -6.82 -14.72 -15.59
CA PRO A 33 -8.12 -14.26 -16.09
C PRO A 33 -8.79 -13.35 -15.06
N VAL A 34 -9.48 -12.28 -15.50
CA VAL A 34 -10.16 -11.31 -14.60
C VAL A 34 -11.23 -11.94 -13.71
N THR A 35 -11.74 -13.11 -14.08
CA THR A 35 -12.66 -13.90 -13.25
C THR A 35 -12.01 -14.55 -12.02
N ARG A 36 -10.69 -14.42 -11.86
CA ARG A 36 -9.93 -14.89 -10.69
C ARG A 36 -9.14 -13.74 -10.09
N ALA A 37 -9.05 -13.71 -8.76
CA ALA A 37 -8.22 -12.73 -8.08
C ALA A 37 -6.72 -12.97 -8.38
N ALA A 38 -6.04 -11.91 -8.80
CA ALA A 38 -4.58 -11.86 -8.92
C ALA A 38 -3.92 -11.57 -7.57
N LEU A 39 -2.60 -11.79 -7.47
CA LEU A 39 -1.85 -11.74 -6.21
C LEU A 39 -0.93 -10.52 -6.07
N LEU A 40 -0.84 -9.67 -7.11
CA LEU A 40 0.08 -8.53 -7.10
C LEU A 40 -0.18 -7.56 -5.96
N LEU A 41 -1.44 -7.30 -5.59
CA LEU A 41 -1.82 -6.41 -4.47
C LEU A 41 -1.89 -7.10 -3.10
N GLY A 42 -1.80 -8.44 -3.06
CA GLY A 42 -2.06 -9.22 -1.85
C GLY A 42 -3.54 -9.24 -1.44
N LEU A 43 -3.81 -9.94 -0.34
CA LEU A 43 -5.14 -10.07 0.25
C LEU A 43 -5.31 -9.11 1.44
N PRO A 44 -6.52 -8.57 1.67
CA PRO A 44 -7.77 -8.84 0.94
C PRO A 44 -7.97 -7.97 -0.31
N ALA A 45 -7.15 -6.94 -0.53
CA ALA A 45 -7.38 -5.91 -1.55
C ALA A 45 -7.63 -6.46 -2.96
N GLY A 46 -6.86 -7.48 -3.38
CA GLY A 46 -6.99 -8.11 -4.70
C GLY A 46 -8.31 -8.86 -4.95
N ARG A 47 -9.20 -8.96 -3.96
CA ARG A 47 -10.52 -9.63 -4.04
C ARG A 47 -11.70 -8.66 -3.89
N GLU A 48 -11.46 -7.36 -3.77
CA GLU A 48 -12.54 -6.42 -3.49
C GLU A 48 -13.35 -6.04 -4.74
N GLY A 49 -14.67 -5.92 -4.57
CA GLY A 49 -15.60 -5.55 -5.64
C GLY A 49 -15.95 -6.72 -6.58
N ARG A 50 -16.64 -6.39 -7.68
CA ARG A 50 -17.02 -7.38 -8.72
C ARG A 50 -15.84 -7.82 -9.57
N ALA A 51 -14.91 -6.91 -9.84
CA ALA A 51 -13.67 -7.15 -10.54
C ALA A 51 -12.57 -6.26 -9.94
N CYS A 52 -11.43 -6.85 -9.57
CA CYS A 52 -10.25 -6.14 -9.08
C CYS A 52 -9.09 -6.41 -10.03
N VAL A 53 -9.04 -5.68 -11.14
CA VAL A 53 -8.02 -5.89 -12.18
C VAL A 53 -6.70 -5.25 -11.76
N GLN A 54 -5.64 -6.05 -11.83
CA GLN A 54 -4.28 -5.68 -11.41
C GLN A 54 -3.40 -5.68 -12.65
N ILE A 55 -2.80 -4.54 -12.98
CA ILE A 55 -1.98 -4.35 -14.18
C ILE A 55 -0.59 -3.91 -13.74
N MET A 56 0.43 -4.73 -14.02
CA MET A 56 1.82 -4.31 -13.89
C MET A 56 2.22 -3.54 -15.15
N VAL A 57 2.73 -2.33 -14.99
CA VAL A 57 3.29 -1.55 -16.09
C VAL A 57 4.81 -1.64 -16.03
N VAL A 58 5.45 -2.06 -17.13
CA VAL A 58 6.91 -2.09 -17.21
C VAL A 58 7.42 -0.66 -17.28
N GLY A 59 8.13 -0.23 -16.23
CA GLY A 59 8.64 1.13 -16.08
C GLY A 59 9.23 1.36 -14.70
N GLN A 60 9.56 2.61 -14.39
CA GLN A 60 10.08 3.02 -13.08
C GLN A 60 9.18 4.08 -12.47
N SER A 61 8.81 3.97 -11.20
CA SER A 61 7.93 4.96 -10.56
C SER A 61 8.54 6.36 -10.45
N ARG A 62 9.87 6.48 -10.52
CA ARG A 62 10.58 7.77 -10.58
C ARG A 62 10.51 8.44 -11.95
N VAL A 63 10.21 7.68 -13.00
CA VAL A 63 10.02 8.15 -14.38
C VAL A 63 8.64 7.67 -14.83
N PRO A 64 7.56 8.37 -14.43
CA PRO A 64 6.20 7.92 -14.66
C PRO A 64 5.94 7.60 -16.13
N PHE A 65 5.35 6.42 -16.38
CA PHE A 65 5.19 5.91 -17.75
C PHE A 65 4.27 6.76 -18.63
N THR A 66 3.47 7.65 -18.03
CA THR A 66 2.63 8.64 -18.73
C THR A 66 3.43 9.77 -19.38
N GLY A 67 4.76 9.76 -19.30
CA GLY A 67 5.63 10.54 -20.19
C GLY A 67 5.85 9.87 -21.57
N SER A 68 5.42 8.62 -21.77
CA SER A 68 5.66 7.85 -22.99
C SER A 68 4.51 7.92 -24.00
N LEU A 69 4.59 7.08 -25.05
CA LEU A 69 3.57 6.96 -26.10
C LEU A 69 2.28 6.27 -25.63
N LEU A 70 2.34 5.45 -24.57
CA LEU A 70 1.19 4.70 -24.05
C LEU A 70 0.52 3.78 -25.10
N ILE A 71 1.35 3.11 -25.92
CA ILE A 71 0.85 2.24 -26.99
C ILE A 71 -0.07 1.16 -26.39
N GLY A 72 -1.29 1.07 -26.91
CA GLY A 72 -2.29 0.08 -26.47
C GLY A 72 -3.11 0.45 -25.23
N VAL A 73 -2.90 1.62 -24.62
CA VAL A 73 -3.65 2.04 -23.43
C VAL A 73 -5.17 2.08 -23.68
N GLU A 74 -5.59 2.58 -24.84
CA GLU A 74 -7.01 2.65 -25.23
C GLU A 74 -7.68 1.28 -25.26
N ALA A 75 -6.98 0.26 -25.77
CA ALA A 75 -7.48 -1.11 -25.82
C ALA A 75 -7.61 -1.72 -24.41
N ILE A 76 -6.65 -1.44 -23.53
CA ILE A 76 -6.70 -1.87 -22.12
C ILE A 76 -7.89 -1.21 -21.41
N VAL A 77 -8.06 0.10 -21.57
CA VAL A 77 -9.12 0.84 -20.90
C VAL A 77 -10.50 0.44 -21.44
N ALA A 78 -10.65 0.29 -22.76
CA ALA A 78 -11.87 -0.24 -23.36
C ALA A 78 -12.20 -1.66 -22.85
N TRP A 79 -11.18 -2.51 -22.68
CA TRP A 79 -11.36 -3.82 -22.07
C TRP A 79 -11.80 -3.73 -20.60
N LEU A 80 -11.23 -2.81 -19.80
CA LEU A 80 -11.66 -2.57 -18.42
C LEU A 80 -13.12 -2.10 -18.34
N ASP A 81 -13.60 -1.31 -19.31
CA ASP A 81 -15.00 -0.90 -19.37
C ASP A 81 -15.96 -2.10 -19.51
N THR A 82 -15.55 -3.16 -20.22
CA THR A 82 -16.37 -4.39 -20.36
C THR A 82 -16.58 -5.11 -19.03
N TRP A 83 -15.70 -4.88 -18.05
CA TRP A 83 -15.83 -5.38 -16.68
C TRP A 83 -16.50 -4.38 -15.72
N GLY A 84 -16.98 -3.25 -16.25
CA GLY A 84 -17.64 -2.20 -15.48
C GLY A 84 -16.69 -1.41 -14.57
N VAL A 85 -15.39 -1.38 -14.89
CA VAL A 85 -14.43 -0.54 -14.18
C VAL A 85 -14.64 0.91 -14.61
N ALA A 86 -15.12 1.75 -13.69
CA ALA A 86 -15.40 3.15 -14.00
C ALA A 86 -14.11 3.95 -14.25
N ARG A 87 -14.08 4.73 -15.34
CA ARG A 87 -13.00 5.67 -15.72
C ARG A 87 -12.92 6.90 -14.79
N ARG A 88 -12.67 6.66 -13.51
CA ARG A 88 -12.49 7.68 -12.46
C ARG A 88 -11.33 7.29 -11.56
N TRP A 89 -10.79 8.27 -10.85
CA TRP A 89 -9.68 8.06 -9.91
C TRP A 89 -10.07 8.60 -8.52
N PRO A 90 -10.75 7.81 -7.68
CA PRO A 90 -11.34 8.30 -6.42
C PRO A 90 -10.32 8.89 -5.44
N ALA A 91 -9.11 8.34 -5.37
CA ALA A 91 -8.04 8.88 -4.54
C ALA A 91 -7.29 10.08 -5.16
N GLY A 92 -7.73 10.57 -6.34
CA GLY A 92 -7.01 11.54 -7.14
C GLY A 92 -5.71 10.99 -7.75
N PRO A 93 -4.94 11.80 -8.50
CA PRO A 93 -3.69 11.35 -9.10
C PRO A 93 -2.71 10.81 -8.04
N PRO A 94 -2.01 9.67 -8.30
CA PRO A 94 -0.97 9.19 -7.41
C PRO A 94 0.15 10.22 -7.26
N LEU A 95 0.73 10.30 -6.05
CA LEU A 95 1.84 11.22 -5.79
C LEU A 95 3.11 10.80 -6.55
N PRO A 96 4.01 11.74 -6.91
CA PRO A 96 5.33 11.40 -7.42
C PRO A 96 6.19 10.69 -6.36
N SER A 97 7.19 9.95 -6.81
CA SER A 97 8.23 9.43 -5.91
C SER A 97 9.16 10.57 -5.47
N PRO A 98 9.56 10.65 -4.20
CA PRO A 98 9.32 9.69 -3.11
C PRO A 98 8.06 9.96 -2.27
N GLN A 99 7.26 10.99 -2.58
CA GLN A 99 6.06 11.30 -1.79
C GLN A 99 5.02 10.16 -1.82
N SER A 100 5.01 9.33 -2.86
CA SER A 100 4.14 8.16 -2.97
C SER A 100 4.33 7.11 -1.88
N TYR A 101 5.48 7.08 -1.18
CA TYR A 101 5.66 6.20 -0.01
C TYR A 101 4.75 6.59 1.17
N HIS A 102 4.37 7.86 1.25
CA HIS A 102 3.51 8.43 2.29
C HIS A 102 2.09 8.75 1.78
N ALA A 103 1.71 8.24 0.61
CA ALA A 103 0.38 8.45 0.07
C ALA A 103 -0.71 7.90 1.02
N GLU A 104 -1.84 8.61 1.09
CA GLU A 104 -2.99 8.17 1.87
C GLU A 104 -3.63 6.94 1.22
N ARG A 105 -3.89 5.91 2.03
CA ARG A 105 -4.47 4.63 1.60
C ARG A 105 -5.89 4.46 2.15
N SER A 106 -6.80 5.32 1.70
CA SER A 106 -8.15 5.40 2.25
C SER A 106 -9.04 4.24 1.81
N ARG A 107 -9.53 3.45 2.77
CA ARG A 107 -10.55 2.41 2.54
C ARG A 107 -11.85 2.97 1.97
N ARG A 108 -12.20 4.20 2.35
CA ARG A 108 -13.40 4.89 1.87
C ARG A 108 -13.27 5.23 0.38
N GLU A 109 -12.12 5.72 -0.05
CA GLU A 109 -11.88 5.98 -1.48
C GLU A 109 -11.83 4.68 -2.27
N TRP A 110 -11.10 3.68 -1.79
CA TRP A 110 -11.03 2.36 -2.41
C TRP A 110 -12.40 1.72 -2.65
N ALA A 111 -13.30 1.78 -1.66
CA ALA A 111 -14.66 1.24 -1.76
C ALA A 111 -15.53 1.92 -2.84
N ARG A 112 -15.18 3.14 -3.29
CA ARG A 112 -15.89 3.78 -4.42
C ARG A 112 -15.62 3.05 -5.74
N GLY A 113 -14.50 2.34 -5.87
CA GLY A 113 -14.13 1.65 -7.11
C GLY A 113 -13.76 2.61 -8.26
N GLY A 114 -12.94 2.12 -9.18
CA GLY A 114 -12.32 2.90 -10.25
C GLY A 114 -10.84 2.55 -10.37
N HIS A 115 -10.04 3.51 -10.81
CA HIS A 115 -8.59 3.36 -10.95
C HIS A 115 -7.85 3.88 -9.72
N PHE A 116 -6.75 3.19 -9.38
CA PHE A 116 -5.88 3.51 -8.25
C PHE A 116 -4.44 3.15 -8.60
N GLY A 117 -3.47 3.90 -8.06
CA GLY A 117 -2.10 3.43 -7.97
C GLY A 117 -1.94 2.46 -6.79
N ALA A 118 -0.96 1.55 -6.81
CA ALA A 118 -0.74 0.65 -5.67
C ALA A 118 -0.44 1.41 -4.37
N SER A 119 0.19 2.59 -4.48
CA SER A 119 0.41 3.54 -3.36
C SER A 119 -0.87 4.07 -2.71
N GLN A 120 -2.02 3.94 -3.37
CA GLN A 120 -3.32 4.38 -2.87
C GLN A 120 -4.20 3.20 -2.42
N VAL A 121 -3.77 1.97 -2.66
CA VAL A 121 -4.52 0.76 -2.28
C VAL A 121 -4.32 0.50 -0.78
N PRO A 122 -5.39 0.30 -0.01
CA PRO A 122 -5.29 -0.10 1.39
C PRO A 122 -4.42 -1.35 1.56
N THR A 123 -3.60 -1.40 2.62
CA THR A 123 -2.69 -2.52 2.95
C THR A 123 -1.53 -2.79 1.97
N ALA A 124 -1.46 -2.09 0.84
CA ALA A 124 -0.36 -2.24 -0.11
C ALA A 124 0.85 -1.36 0.27
N GLU A 125 2.01 -1.96 0.50
CA GLU A 125 3.24 -1.25 0.89
C GLU A 125 4.07 -0.71 -0.29
N ARG A 126 3.44 -0.49 -1.45
CA ARG A 126 4.17 -0.11 -2.67
C ARG A 126 4.02 1.37 -3.02
N PRO A 127 5.09 2.01 -3.53
CA PRO A 127 5.07 3.42 -3.92
C PRO A 127 4.65 3.63 -5.39
N ASP A 128 4.42 2.56 -6.15
CA ASP A 128 4.06 2.64 -7.56
C ASP A 128 2.62 3.16 -7.77
N PRO A 129 2.30 3.78 -8.93
CA PRO A 129 3.11 3.96 -10.14
C PRO A 129 3.99 5.22 -10.16
N GLY A 130 4.00 6.01 -9.08
CA GLY A 130 4.56 7.37 -9.11
C GLY A 130 3.60 8.37 -9.76
N GLY A 131 4.09 9.58 -10.05
CA GLY A 131 3.29 10.74 -10.44
C GLY A 131 2.79 10.67 -11.87
N ILE A 132 1.90 9.72 -12.16
CA ILE A 132 1.31 9.52 -13.47
C ILE A 132 0.24 10.57 -13.77
N ASP A 133 0.14 10.95 -15.04
CA ASP A 133 -0.99 11.74 -15.55
C ASP A 133 -2.18 10.82 -15.81
N ILE A 134 -3.12 10.80 -14.87
CA ILE A 134 -4.30 9.93 -14.92
C ILE A 134 -5.19 10.22 -16.13
N ARG A 135 -5.22 11.46 -16.64
CA ARG A 135 -6.07 11.83 -17.78
C ARG A 135 -5.58 11.22 -19.09
N ARG A 136 -4.28 10.93 -19.19
CA ARG A 136 -3.72 10.18 -20.32
C ARG A 136 -4.08 8.69 -20.30
N ILE A 137 -4.68 8.19 -19.21
CA ILE A 137 -5.13 6.81 -19.08
C ILE A 137 -6.65 6.75 -19.19
N THR A 138 -7.36 7.51 -18.34
CA THR A 138 -8.82 7.40 -18.22
C THR A 138 -9.59 8.41 -19.08
N GLY A 139 -8.88 9.28 -19.81
CA GLY A 139 -9.44 10.27 -20.72
C GLY A 139 -9.62 11.66 -20.09
N PRO A 140 -9.91 12.69 -20.90
CA PRO A 140 -10.03 14.08 -20.45
C PRO A 140 -11.18 14.30 -19.48
N ASP A 141 -12.26 13.53 -19.62
CA ASP A 141 -13.47 13.63 -18.79
C ASP A 141 -13.36 12.93 -17.44
N THR A 142 -12.18 12.40 -17.09
CA THR A 142 -11.96 11.72 -15.81
C THR A 142 -12.31 12.66 -14.66
N PRO A 143 -13.34 12.33 -13.84
CA PRO A 143 -13.65 13.13 -12.68
C PRO A 143 -12.49 13.02 -11.70
N VAL A 144 -11.77 14.12 -11.50
CA VAL A 144 -10.80 14.22 -10.41
C VAL A 144 -11.63 14.36 -9.14
N ALA A 145 -11.41 13.46 -8.18
CA ALA A 145 -12.07 13.58 -6.89
C ALA A 145 -11.84 15.00 -6.34
N PRO A 146 -12.89 15.67 -5.81
CA PRO A 146 -12.72 17.00 -5.27
C PRO A 146 -11.65 16.96 -4.18
N ILE A 147 -10.59 17.74 -4.36
CA ILE A 147 -9.57 17.97 -3.33
C ILE A 147 -10.34 18.42 -2.07
N PRO A 148 -10.20 17.75 -0.91
CA PRO A 148 -10.82 18.23 0.31
C PRO A 148 -10.39 19.68 0.53
N ALA A 149 -11.37 20.60 0.59
CA ALA A 149 -11.09 21.98 0.94
C ALA A 149 -10.34 21.99 2.28
N PRO A 150 -9.34 22.88 2.48
CA PRO A 150 -8.70 23.05 3.76
C PRO A 150 -9.78 23.18 4.84
N ARG A 151 -9.66 22.39 5.91
CA ARG A 151 -10.60 22.45 7.04
C ARG A 151 -10.68 23.92 7.46
N ALA A 152 -11.86 24.52 7.34
CA ALA A 152 -12.09 25.87 7.85
C ALA A 152 -11.60 25.90 9.31
N PRO A 153 -10.91 26.97 9.75
CA PRO A 153 -10.54 27.12 11.14
C PRO A 153 -11.77 26.82 12.01
N LEU A 154 -11.60 25.95 13.00
CA LEU A 154 -12.63 25.72 14.00
C LEU A 154 -13.06 27.09 14.55
N PRO A 155 -14.36 27.41 14.65
CA PRO A 155 -14.77 28.60 15.35
C PRO A 155 -14.19 28.53 16.75
N GLU A 156 -13.46 29.57 17.14
CA GLU A 156 -12.97 29.69 18.51
C GLU A 156 -14.17 29.53 19.46
N PRO A 157 -14.07 28.66 20.48
CA PRO A 157 -15.12 28.57 21.47
C PRO A 157 -15.35 29.97 22.05
N PRO A 158 -16.60 30.42 22.26
CA PRO A 158 -16.84 31.67 22.93
C PRO A 158 -16.11 31.63 24.27
N ALA A 159 -15.27 32.65 24.52
CA ALA A 159 -14.54 32.78 25.76
C ALA A 159 -15.53 32.66 26.93
N ALA A 160 -15.45 31.53 27.65
CA ALA A 160 -16.13 31.42 28.92
C ALA A 160 -15.63 32.56 29.81
N PRO A 161 -16.51 33.34 30.47
CA PRO A 161 -16.05 34.38 31.37
C PRO A 161 -15.16 33.73 32.41
N LEU A 162 -13.90 34.18 32.46
CA LEU A 162 -12.94 33.83 33.49
C LEU A 162 -13.59 34.09 34.84
N LEU A 163 -14.03 33.03 35.52
CA LEU A 163 -14.34 33.08 36.94
C LEU A 163 -13.08 33.62 37.62
N LEU A 164 -13.21 34.83 38.17
CA LEU A 164 -12.18 35.51 38.94
C LEU A 164 -11.47 34.52 39.86
N ALA A 165 -10.22 34.24 39.53
CA ALA A 165 -9.34 33.46 40.38
C ALA A 165 -9.29 34.13 41.76
N ARG A 166 -9.67 33.37 42.77
CA ARG A 166 -9.56 33.75 44.18
C ARG A 166 -8.09 34.13 44.46
N PRO A 167 -7.81 35.27 45.12
CA PRO A 167 -6.44 35.72 45.33
C PRO A 167 -5.67 34.69 46.19
N PRO A 168 -4.35 34.52 45.92
CA PRO A 168 -3.51 33.58 46.67
C PRO A 168 -3.41 34.01 48.13
N ARG A 169 -3.53 33.04 49.05
CA ARG A 169 -3.25 33.25 50.47
C ARG A 169 -1.79 33.64 50.64
N ALA A 170 -1.56 34.69 51.43
CA ALA A 170 -0.23 35.15 51.81
C ALA A 170 0.57 34.00 52.48
N HIS A 171 1.85 33.94 52.15
CA HIS A 171 2.83 33.02 52.71
C HIS A 171 2.92 33.18 54.23
N GLU A 172 2.63 32.10 54.96
CA GLU A 172 2.96 31.97 56.38
C GLU A 172 4.42 31.51 56.50
N PRO A 173 5.24 32.08 57.41
CA PRO A 173 6.66 31.76 57.50
C PRO A 173 6.89 30.33 58.00
N VAL A 174 7.76 29.61 57.30
CA VAL A 174 8.24 28.26 57.65
C VAL A 174 8.95 28.30 59.00
N ARG A 175 8.41 27.56 59.98
CA ARG A 175 9.10 27.20 61.22
C ARG A 175 10.05 26.04 60.93
N ALA A 176 11.34 26.24 61.18
CA ALA A 176 12.36 25.21 61.12
C ALA A 176 12.22 24.18 62.27
N GLU A 177 12.75 22.98 62.04
CA GLU A 177 13.33 21.96 62.96
C GLU A 177 13.05 20.52 62.41
N PRO A 178 13.82 19.47 62.78
CA PRO A 178 15.26 19.27 62.58
C PRO A 178 15.57 17.93 61.86
N ALA A 179 16.85 17.69 61.57
CA ALA A 179 17.38 16.52 60.87
C ALA A 179 17.46 15.26 61.74
N ASP A 180 17.00 14.10 61.24
CA ASP A 180 17.74 12.82 61.35
C ASP A 180 17.21 11.71 60.39
N ALA A 181 18.15 11.11 59.64
CA ALA A 181 18.30 9.78 58.98
C ALA A 181 17.11 8.84 58.58
N PRO A 182 17.36 7.77 57.75
CA PRO A 182 18.29 7.61 56.61
C PRO A 182 17.62 7.03 55.33
N ALA A 183 18.43 7.01 54.25
CA ALA A 183 18.11 6.65 52.88
C ALA A 183 17.63 5.19 52.64
N ARG A 184 16.70 5.04 51.70
CA ARG A 184 16.19 3.75 51.20
C ARG A 184 16.83 3.41 49.85
N PRO A 185 17.35 2.19 49.61
CA PRO A 185 18.12 1.88 48.41
C PRO A 185 17.25 1.71 47.15
N ALA A 186 17.85 2.06 46.02
CA ALA A 186 17.28 1.98 44.68
C ALA A 186 16.95 0.52 44.28
N ARG A 187 15.75 0.31 43.71
CA ARG A 187 15.34 -0.96 43.13
C ARG A 187 15.86 -1.07 41.69
N THR A 188 16.68 -2.09 41.50
CA THR A 188 17.26 -2.61 40.26
C THR A 188 16.19 -2.92 39.21
N ALA A 189 16.42 -2.52 37.95
CA ALA A 189 15.62 -2.93 36.80
C ALA A 189 15.97 -4.36 36.36
N PRO A 190 15.00 -5.21 35.92
CA PRO A 190 15.31 -6.53 35.40
C PRO A 190 15.73 -6.50 33.90
N LEU A 191 16.73 -7.33 33.58
CA LEU A 191 17.18 -7.63 32.20
C LEU A 191 16.07 -8.31 31.36
N PRO A 192 16.05 -8.12 30.03
CA PRO A 192 15.16 -8.85 29.14
C PRO A 192 15.64 -10.30 28.89
N ALA A 193 14.69 -11.23 28.87
CA ALA A 193 14.89 -12.65 28.60
C ALA A 193 15.23 -12.94 27.13
N ALA A 194 16.10 -13.93 26.90
CA ALA A 194 16.47 -14.45 25.59
C ALA A 194 15.34 -15.29 24.95
N PRO A 195 15.22 -15.34 23.61
CA PRO A 195 14.19 -16.13 22.94
C PRO A 195 14.53 -17.62 22.88
N SER A 196 13.57 -18.46 23.26
CA SER A 196 13.62 -19.92 23.14
C SER A 196 13.40 -20.37 21.68
N THR A 197 14.32 -21.15 21.13
CA THR A 197 14.21 -21.87 19.86
C THR A 197 13.27 -23.09 20.01
N PRO A 198 12.35 -23.35 19.06
CA PRO A 198 11.68 -24.64 18.99
C PRO A 198 12.47 -25.64 18.13
N ASP A 199 12.70 -26.83 18.69
CA ASP A 199 13.20 -28.03 18.01
C ASP A 199 12.24 -28.47 16.90
N HIS A 200 12.80 -28.80 15.73
CA HIS A 200 12.09 -29.56 14.69
C HIS A 200 12.98 -30.71 14.22
N PRO A 201 12.59 -31.99 14.38
CA PRO A 201 13.31 -33.11 13.79
C PRO A 201 12.98 -33.25 12.29
N PRO A 202 13.90 -33.80 11.47
CA PRO A 202 13.70 -33.92 10.03
C PRO A 202 12.77 -35.10 9.67
N PRO A 203 11.97 -35.01 8.58
CA PRO A 203 11.23 -36.15 8.06
C PRO A 203 12.16 -37.11 7.30
N GLN A 204 12.18 -38.37 7.74
CA GLN A 204 12.69 -39.52 6.99
C GLN A 204 11.62 -40.00 6.00
N GLY A 205 12.01 -40.27 4.75
CA GLY A 205 11.16 -40.87 3.72
C GLY A 205 12.02 -41.45 2.59
N ASP A 206 11.82 -42.75 2.33
CA ASP A 206 12.66 -43.70 1.62
C ASP A 206 12.86 -43.48 0.09
N PRO A 207 13.90 -44.11 -0.52
CA PRO A 207 14.23 -43.97 -1.94
C PRO A 207 13.28 -44.75 -2.88
N VAL A 208 12.92 -44.12 -4.00
CA VAL A 208 12.19 -44.74 -5.11
C VAL A 208 13.18 -45.46 -6.05
N PRO A 209 12.91 -46.71 -6.49
CA PRO A 209 13.84 -47.51 -7.27
C PRO A 209 13.92 -47.10 -8.75
N VAL A 210 15.14 -47.23 -9.29
CA VAL A 210 15.51 -47.05 -10.70
C VAL A 210 14.97 -48.23 -11.53
N GLY A 211 14.04 -47.94 -12.43
CA GLY A 211 13.58 -48.88 -13.46
C GLY A 211 14.30 -48.63 -14.78
N SER A 212 15.22 -49.54 -15.13
CA SER A 212 15.82 -49.66 -16.45
C SER A 212 14.78 -50.13 -17.47
N SER A 213 14.63 -49.42 -18.59
CA SER A 213 14.06 -49.95 -19.82
C SER A 213 15.01 -49.66 -20.97
N ALA A 214 15.75 -50.69 -21.36
CA ALA A 214 16.39 -50.80 -22.66
C ALA A 214 15.43 -51.56 -23.56
N LEU A 215 15.00 -50.97 -24.68
CA LEU A 215 14.52 -51.70 -25.84
C LEU A 215 14.88 -50.92 -27.11
N SER A 216 15.46 -51.68 -28.03
CA SER A 216 15.95 -51.33 -29.35
C SER A 216 14.90 -50.74 -30.29
N ASN A 217 15.31 -49.76 -31.08
CA ASN A 217 15.49 -49.87 -32.54
C ASN A 217 16.30 -48.69 -33.06
#